data_AF-A0A350IVH6-F1
#
_entry.id   AF-A0A350IVH6-F1
#
_cell.length_a   1.000
_cell.length_b   1.000
_cell.length_c   1.000
_cell.angle_alpha   90.00
_cell.angle_beta   90.00
_cell.angle_gamma   90.00
#
_symmetry.space_group_name_H-M   'P 1'
#
loop_
_entity.id
_entity.type
_entity.pdbx_description
1 polymer ?
#
loop_
_entity_poly.entity_id
_entity_poly.type
_entity_poly.pdbx_seq_one_letter_code
_entity_poly.pdbx_strand_id
1 'polypeptide(L)' 'MLSVRLPAKMEKKLASLAKKTGRTKSFYVQRALAQNFEDMEDIYLADQSRNEILAGGVLLSQDEVDKLLGW' A
#
# COMPACT_ATOMS: atom_id res chain seq x y z
N MET A 1 14.08 -2.38 11.49
CA MET A 1 12.83 -2.56 12.25
C MET A 1 11.98 -1.32 12.09
N LEU A 2 10.73 -1.46 11.66
CA LEU A 2 9.76 -0.36 11.56
C LEU A 2 9.03 -0.20 12.89
N SER A 3 9.01 1.01 13.45
CA SER A 3 8.24 1.35 14.64
C SER A 3 7.07 2.25 14.27
N VAL A 4 5.85 1.81 14.53
CA VAL A 4 4.62 2.55 14.20
C VAL A 4 3.85 2.80 15.48
N ARG A 5 3.41 4.06 15.69
CA ARG A 5 2.50 4.39 16.78
C ARG A 5 1.08 4.01 16.40
N LEU A 6 0.49 3.08 17.15
CA LEU A 6 -0.90 2.67 16.97
C LEU A 6 -1.79 3.34 18.01
N PRO A 7 -3.02 3.75 17.66
CA PRO A 7 -4.00 4.18 18.65
C PRO A 7 -4.24 3.07 19.68
N ALA A 8 -4.40 3.43 20.95
CA ALA A 8 -4.53 2.48 22.06
C ALA A 8 -5.62 1.41 21.85
N LYS A 9 -6.72 1.77 21.18
CA LYS A 9 -7.81 0.84 20.83
C LYS A 9 -7.35 -0.25 19.84
N MET A 10 -6.55 0.09 18.84
CA MET A 10 -6.00 -0.88 17.90
C MET A 10 -4.97 -1.77 18.57
N GLU A 11 -4.10 -1.21 19.41
CA GLU A 11 -3.09 -1.99 20.10
C GLU A 11 -3.71 -3.07 21.00
N LYS A 12 -4.77 -2.72 21.74
CA LYS A 12 -5.55 -3.69 22.55
C LYS A 12 -6.16 -4.80 21.69
N LYS A 13 -6.76 -4.46 20.54
CA LYS A 13 -7.31 -5.45 19.62
C LYS A 13 -6.23 -6.39 19.07
N LEU A 14 -5.11 -5.82 18.63
CA LEU A 14 -3.97 -6.56 18.09
C LEU A 14 -3.37 -7.51 19.13
N ALA A 15 -3.21 -7.04 20.37
CA ALA A 15 -2.74 -7.85 21.49
C ALA A 15 -3.69 -9.01 21.82
N SER A 16 -5.01 -8.76 21.84
CA SER A 16 -6.00 -9.81 22.07
C SER A 16 -6.01 -10.84 20.95
N LEU A 17 -5.90 -10.42 19.69
CA LEU A 17 -5.89 -11.31 18.54
C LEU A 17 -4.65 -12.21 18.56
N ALA A 18 -3.47 -11.61 18.74
CA ALA A 18 -2.19 -12.31 18.90
C ALA A 18 -2.26 -13.38 20.00
N LYS A 19 -2.80 -13.03 21.18
CA LYS A 19 -2.95 -13.97 22.30
C LYS A 19 -3.89 -15.13 21.96
N LYS A 20 -5.01 -14.87 21.26
CA LYS A 20 -6.00 -15.90 20.91
C LYS A 20 -5.49 -16.89 19.87
N THR A 21 -4.63 -16.46 18.95
CA THR A 21 -4.18 -17.29 17.82
C THR A 21 -2.77 -17.84 17.99
N GLY A 22 -2.06 -17.45 19.05
CA GLY A 22 -0.66 -17.84 19.28
C GLY A 22 0.33 -17.20 18.29
N ARG A 23 -0.08 -16.14 17.57
CA ARG A 23 0.76 -15.42 16.61
C ARG A 23 1.29 -14.13 17.21
N THR A 24 2.36 -13.58 16.65
CA THR A 24 2.91 -12.30 17.10
C THR A 24 2.05 -11.13 16.62
N LYS A 25 2.14 -9.99 17.32
CA LYS A 25 1.56 -8.72 16.85
C LYS A 25 2.11 -8.34 15.46
N SER A 26 3.42 -8.57 15.24
CA SER A 26 4.10 -8.25 13.98
C SER A 26 3.56 -9.02 12.79
N PHE A 27 3.18 -10.30 12.98
CA PHE A 27 2.57 -11.12 11.91
C PHE A 27 1.31 -10.45 11.36
N TYR A 28 0.43 -9.96 12.24
CA TYR A 28 -0.81 -9.30 11.83
C TYR A 28 -0.57 -7.94 11.18
N VAL A 29 0.39 -7.17 11.67
CA VAL A 29 0.76 -5.88 11.06
C VAL A 29 1.31 -6.11 9.66
N GLN A 30 2.24 -7.06 9.49
CA GLN A 30 2.81 -7.39 8.18
C GLN A 30 1.74 -7.88 7.21
N ARG A 31 0.84 -8.76 7.66
CA ARG A 31 -0.27 -9.24 6.82
C ARG A 31 -1.23 -8.12 6.43
N ALA A 32 -1.56 -7.24 7.36
CA ALA A 32 -2.42 -6.09 7.06
C ALA A 32 -1.77 -5.13 6.07
N LEU A 33 -0.45 -4.90 6.18
CA LEU A 33 0.29 -4.08 5.22
C LEU A 33 0.34 -4.75 3.84
N ALA A 34 0.71 -6.03 3.77
CA ALA A 34 0.81 -6.75 2.51
C ALA A 34 -0.52 -6.77 1.73
N GLN A 35 -1.65 -6.94 2.44
CA GLN A 35 -2.97 -6.94 1.81
C GLN A 35 -3.41 -5.60 1.21
N ASN A 36 -2.77 -4.49 1.59
CA ASN A 36 -3.12 -3.16 1.09
C ASN A 36 -2.00 -2.56 0.23
N PHE A 37 -0.85 -3.23 0.09
CA PHE A 37 0.32 -2.62 -0.51
C PHE A 37 0.14 -2.38 -2.02
N GLU A 38 -0.41 -3.38 -2.73
CA GLU A 38 -0.70 -3.28 -4.17
C GLU A 38 -1.69 -2.13 -4.46
N ASP A 39 -2.82 -2.09 -3.77
CA ASP A 39 -3.82 -1.01 -3.92
C ASP A 39 -3.24 0.38 -3.60
N MET A 40 -2.36 0.48 -2.59
CA MET A 40 -1.73 1.74 -2.20
C MET A 40 -0.70 2.21 -3.23
N GLU A 41 0.04 1.28 -3.83
CA GLU A 41 1.03 1.56 -4.87
C GLU A 41 0.33 2.06 -6.13
N ASP A 42 -0.75 1.41 -6.56
CA ASP A 42 -1.55 1.83 -7.72
C ASP A 42 -2.11 3.25 -7.56
N ILE A 43 -2.68 3.57 -6.40
CA ILE A 43 -3.20 4.92 -6.10
C ILE A 43 -2.08 5.96 -6.14
N TYR A 44 -0.92 5.64 -5.56
CA TYR A 44 0.22 6.55 -5.53
C TYR A 44 0.76 6.83 -6.94
N LEU A 45 0.91 5.79 -7.75
CA LEU A 45 1.35 5.91 -9.14
C LEU A 45 0.36 6.72 -9.98
N ALA A 46 -0.95 6.49 -9.79
CA ALA A 46 -1.98 7.26 -10.48
C ALA A 46 -1.94 8.75 -10.12
N ASP A 47 -1.77 9.09 -8.84
CA ASP A 47 -1.64 10.49 -8.42
C ASP A 47 -0.33 11.13 -8.92
N GLN A 48 0.77 10.37 -8.95
CA GLN A 48 2.02 10.80 -9.53
C GLN A 48 1.86 11.12 -11.04
N SER A 49 1.32 10.19 -11.83
CA SER A 49 1.08 10.40 -13.26
C SER A 49 0.16 11.60 -13.50
N ARG A 50 -0.87 11.77 -12.68
CA ARG A 50 -1.75 12.94 -12.74
C ARG A 50 -0.98 14.25 -12.51
N ASN A 51 -0.10 14.29 -11.51
CA ASN A 51 0.71 15.47 -11.22
C ASN A 51 1.71 15.77 -12.34
N GLU A 52 2.29 14.74 -12.98
CA GLU A 52 3.18 14.89 -14.14
C GLU A 52 2.43 15.49 -15.35
N ILE A 53 1.21 15.02 -15.62
CA ILE A 53 0.34 15.59 -16.66
C ILE A 53 0.03 17.06 -16.37
N LEU A 54 -0.30 17.40 -15.12
CA LEU A 54 -0.55 18.79 -14.72
C LEU A 54 0.70 19.69 -14.85
N ALA A 55 1.89 19.12 -14.72
CA ALA A 55 3.16 19.81 -14.94
C ALA A 55 3.52 19.95 -16.45
N GLY A 56 2.64 19.53 -17.36
CA GLY A 56 2.84 19.60 -18.81
C GLY A 56 3.35 18.30 -19.44
N GLY A 57 3.30 17.19 -18.71
CA GLY A 57 3.60 15.85 -19.22
C GLY A 57 2.57 15.34 -20.24
N VAL A 58 2.93 14.25 -20.92
CA VAL A 58 2.09 13.63 -21.95
C VAL A 58 1.17 12.59 -21.31
N LEU A 59 -0.12 12.66 -21.64
CA LEU A 59 -1.07 11.61 -21.31
C LEU A 59 -0.92 10.49 -22.34
N LEU A 60 -0.55 9.29 -21.88
CA LEU A 60 -0.54 8.07 -22.68
C LEU A 60 -1.73 7.22 -22.28
N SER A 61 -2.41 6.65 -23.27
CA SER A 61 -3.36 5.56 -23.08
C SER A 61 -2.64 4.26 -22.72
N GLN A 62 -3.37 3.31 -22.13
CA GLN A 62 -2.84 1.98 -21.78
C GLN A 62 -2.15 1.32 -22.99
N ASP A 63 -2.79 1.35 -24.16
CA ASP A 63 -2.25 0.79 -25.41
C ASP A 63 -0.93 1.44 -25.87
N GLU A 64 -0.71 2.71 -25.55
CA GLU A 64 0.54 3.42 -25.88
C GLU A 64 1.65 3.09 -24.90
N VAL A 65 1.31 2.92 -23.61
CA VAL A 65 2.24 2.48 -22.57
C VAL A 65 2.72 1.06 -22.84
N ASP A 66 1.81 0.14 -23.15
CA ASP A 66 2.14 -1.26 -23.42
C ASP A 66 3.09 -1.40 -24.62
N LYS A 67 2.82 -0.65 -25.71
CA LYS A 67 3.71 -0.58 -26.88
C LYS A 67 5.09 -0.01 -26.54
N LEU A 68 5.16 0.96 -25.63
CA LEU A 68 6.41 1.60 -25.23
C LEU A 68 7.25 0.70 -24.32
N LEU A 69 6.61 -0.09 -23.45
CA LEU A 69 7.26 -1.03 -22.54
C LEU A 69 7.54 -2.40 -23.18
N GLY A 70 6.98 -2.66 -24.36
CA GLY A 70 7.19 -3.91 -25.10
C GLY A 70 6.44 -5.10 -24.49
N TRP A 71 5.27 -4.84 -23.91
CA TRP A 71 4.35 -5.86 -23.41
C TRP A 71 3.38 -6.35 -24.49
#